data_AF-A0A7S1ZEF2-F1
#
_entry.id   AF-A0A7S1ZEF2-F1
#
_cell.length_a   1.000
_cell.length_b   1.000
_cell.length_c   1.000
_cell.angle_alpha   90.00
_cell.angle_beta   90.00
_cell.angle_gamma   90.00
#
_symmetry.space_group_name_H-M   'P 1'
#
loop_
_entity.id
_entity.type
_entity.pdbx_description
1 polymer ?
#
loop_
_entity_poly.entity_id
_entity_poly.type
_entity_poly.pdbx_seq_one_letter_code
_entity_poly.pdbx_strand_id
1 'polypeptide(L)'
;SGIQAALFLQKYGLSYVILEREFLPGSFWTKFPRFRELISINKWIRNKKHRLRFDWHSMLEAPLDMMDVTKSYFPTGDDWQRYMSEVVQLADLNIEFGKDVNRIIYSNEEEKPCVILSDGDKRCALRRIFVGT
;
A
#
# COMPACT_ATOMS: atom_id res chain seq x y z
N SER A 1 4.56 -0.73 -0.20
CA SER A 1 5.12 0.17 0.83
C SER A 1 4.14 1.29 1.19
N GLY A 2 3.54 1.99 0.22
CA GLY A 2 2.58 3.08 0.47
C GLY A 2 1.42 2.72 1.42
N ILE A 3 0.75 1.59 1.19
CA ILE A 3 -0.37 1.12 2.05
C ILE A 3 0.06 0.96 3.52
N GLN A 4 1.19 0.30 3.79
CA GLN A 4 1.71 0.13 5.15
C GLN A 4 2.00 1.46 5.84
N ALA A 5 2.53 2.44 5.10
CA ALA A 5 2.75 3.78 5.63
C ALA A 5 1.41 4.48 5.94
N ALA A 6 0.42 4.41 5.04
CA ALA A 6 -0.91 4.97 5.26
C ALA A 6 -1.61 4.37 6.49
N LEU A 7 -1.51 3.05 6.71
CA LEU A 7 -2.05 2.41 7.92
C LEU A 7 -1.50 3.05 9.20
N PHE A 8 -0.19 3.33 9.25
CA PHE A 8 0.41 4.00 10.40
C PHE A 8 0.01 5.48 10.48
N LEU A 9 0.05 6.23 9.37
CA LEU A 9 -0.35 7.64 9.35
C LEU A 9 -1.78 7.80 9.86
N GLN A 10 -2.69 6.92 9.42
CA GLN A 10 -4.08 6.89 9.85
C GLN A 10 -4.22 6.54 11.34
N LYS A 11 -3.50 5.50 11.81
CA LYS A 11 -3.47 5.13 13.23
C LYS A 11 -3.10 6.30 14.14
N TYR A 12 -2.16 7.13 13.71
CA TYR A 12 -1.71 8.31 14.45
C TYR A 12 -2.48 9.59 14.12
N GLY A 13 -3.56 9.53 13.33
CA GLY A 13 -4.41 10.67 13.01
C GLY A 13 -3.73 11.75 12.15
N LEU A 14 -2.71 11.37 11.38
CA LEU A 14 -2.00 12.28 10.49
C LEU A 14 -2.76 12.39 9.16
N SER A 15 -2.90 13.60 8.62
CA SER A 15 -3.47 13.79 7.29
C SER A 15 -2.49 13.32 6.21
N TYR A 16 -3.00 12.58 5.24
CA TYR A 16 -2.23 12.05 4.13
C TYR A 16 -3.13 11.85 2.90
N VAL A 17 -2.49 11.71 1.74
CA VAL A 17 -3.09 11.19 0.52
C VAL A 17 -2.02 10.36 -0.20
N ILE A 18 -2.38 9.19 -0.70
CA ILE A 18 -1.54 8.41 -1.61
C ILE A 18 -1.98 8.74 -3.04
N LEU A 19 -1.01 8.98 -3.92
CA LEU A 19 -1.24 9.11 -5.35
C LEU A 19 -0.73 7.82 -6.01
N GLU A 20 -1.64 7.06 -6.60
CA GLU A 20 -1.34 5.80 -7.28
C GLU A 20 -1.66 5.94 -8.77
N ARG A 21 -0.70 5.54 -9.61
CA ARG A 21 -0.81 5.67 -11.06
C ARG A 21 -1.88 4.73 -11.61
N GLU A 22 -1.90 3.49 -11.14
CA GLU A 22 -2.82 2.47 -11.62
C GLU A 22 -4.20 2.63 -10.97
N PHE A 23 -5.19 1.85 -11.43
CA PHE A 23 -6.56 1.86 -10.86
C PHE A 23 -6.80 0.81 -9.78
N LEU A 24 -5.74 0.13 -9.36
CA LEU A 24 -5.80 -0.96 -8.39
C LEU A 24 -4.60 -0.87 -7.42
N PRO A 25 -4.83 -1.08 -6.11
CA PRO A 25 -3.73 -1.16 -5.16
C PRO A 25 -2.90 -2.42 -5.44
N GLY A 26 -1.59 -2.28 -5.30
CA GLY A 26 -0.68 -3.41 -5.52
C GLY A 26 -0.68 -3.93 -6.96
N SER A 27 -0.96 -3.06 -7.93
CA SER A 27 -0.99 -3.37 -9.37
C SER A 27 0.22 -4.16 -9.88
N PHE A 28 1.41 -3.93 -9.30
CA PHE A 28 2.62 -4.73 -9.54
C PHE A 28 2.36 -6.25 -9.48
N TRP A 29 1.55 -6.68 -8.50
CA TRP A 29 1.31 -8.09 -8.20
C TRP A 29 0.37 -8.79 -9.19
N THR A 30 -0.32 -8.02 -10.04
CA THR A 30 -1.11 -8.57 -11.15
C THR A 30 -0.23 -9.16 -12.25
N LYS A 31 1.03 -8.69 -12.36
CA LYS A 31 1.98 -9.09 -13.41
C LYS A 31 3.19 -9.84 -12.86
N PHE A 32 3.64 -9.48 -11.67
CA PHE A 32 4.81 -10.05 -11.00
C PHE A 32 4.41 -10.68 -9.66
N PRO A 33 5.17 -11.66 -9.16
CA PRO A 33 6.34 -12.29 -9.77
C PRO A 33 5.93 -13.18 -10.96
N ARG A 34 6.85 -13.43 -11.89
CA ARG A 34 6.57 -14.28 -13.08
C ARG A 34 6.21 -15.72 -12.70
N PHE A 35 6.82 -16.23 -11.63
CA PHE A 35 6.52 -17.56 -11.07
C PHE A 35 5.21 -17.58 -10.26
N ARG A 36 4.52 -16.43 -10.15
CA ARG A 36 3.20 -16.23 -9.54
C ARG A 36 3.10 -16.49 -8.04
N GLU A 37 4.08 -17.11 -7.41
CA GLU A 37 4.16 -17.33 -5.96
C GLU A 37 5.06 -16.30 -5.26
N LEU A 38 4.68 -15.93 -4.04
CA LEU A 38 5.54 -15.19 -3.11
C LEU A 38 6.61 -16.11 -2.53
N ILE A 39 7.76 -15.54 -2.19
CA ILE A 39 8.93 -16.30 -1.70
C ILE A 39 8.83 -16.71 -0.22
N SER A 40 7.91 -16.12 0.55
CA SER A 40 7.73 -16.41 1.96
C SER A 40 6.52 -17.29 2.22
N ILE A 41 6.63 -18.18 3.19
CA ILE A 41 5.56 -19.12 3.53
C ILE A 41 4.47 -18.44 4.36
N ASN A 42 3.23 -18.93 4.22
CA ASN A 42 2.14 -18.60 5.11
C ASN A 42 1.84 -19.80 6.02
N LYS A 43 2.41 -19.80 7.23
CA LYS A 43 2.22 -20.92 8.15
C LYS A 43 1.01 -20.68 9.04
N TRP A 44 -0.04 -21.46 8.78
CA TRP A 44 -1.31 -21.39 9.50
C TRP A 44 -1.16 -21.68 11.00
N ILE A 45 -1.58 -20.72 11.84
CA ILE A 45 -1.59 -20.87 13.29
C ILE A 45 -2.90 -20.34 13.88
N ARG A 46 -3.51 -21.18 14.73
CA ARG A 46 -4.79 -20.87 15.40
C ARG A 46 -4.67 -19.74 16.42
N ASN A 47 -3.53 -19.61 17.08
CA ASN A 47 -3.31 -18.60 18.12
C ASN A 47 -2.99 -17.23 17.52
N LYS A 48 -3.91 -16.27 17.66
CA LYS A 48 -3.77 -14.89 17.15
C LYS A 48 -2.50 -14.19 17.60
N LYS A 49 -2.03 -14.39 18.84
CA LYS A 49 -0.80 -13.76 19.36
C LYS A 49 0.47 -14.22 18.64
N HIS A 50 0.41 -15.36 17.97
CA HIS A 50 1.55 -15.91 17.24
C HIS A 50 1.47 -15.66 15.74
N ARG A 51 0.32 -15.22 15.21
CA ARG A 51 0.08 -15.11 13.77
C ARG A 51 1.17 -14.34 13.05
N LEU A 52 1.47 -13.11 13.47
CA LEU A 52 2.54 -12.28 12.86
C LEU A 52 3.96 -12.85 12.95
N ARG A 53 4.22 -13.89 13.74
CA ARG A 53 5.52 -14.59 13.75
C ARG A 53 5.68 -15.57 12.58
N PHE A 54 4.56 -15.98 11.99
CA PHE A 54 4.48 -17.09 11.04
C PHE A 54 3.72 -16.74 9.76
N ASP A 55 2.96 -15.65 9.82
CA ASP A 55 2.47 -14.88 8.69
C ASP A 55 3.52 -13.82 8.34
N TRP A 56 4.22 -14.06 7.23
CA TRP A 56 5.29 -13.21 6.74
C TRP A 56 4.80 -12.14 5.77
N HIS A 57 3.48 -12.00 5.63
CA HIS A 57 2.86 -11.16 4.61
C HIS A 57 2.00 -10.07 5.23
N SER A 58 1.22 -10.37 6.26
CA SER A 58 0.27 -9.42 6.86
C SER A 58 0.91 -8.08 7.20
N MET A 59 0.24 -7.01 6.76
CA MET A 59 0.59 -5.65 7.11
C MET A 59 0.26 -5.37 8.57
N LEU A 60 1.12 -4.57 9.22
CA LEU A 60 0.89 -4.13 10.58
C LEU A 60 -0.26 -3.12 10.61
N GLU A 61 -1.11 -3.21 11.64
CA GLU A 61 -2.31 -2.37 11.82
C GLU A 61 -3.38 -2.55 10.75
N ALA A 62 -3.26 -3.56 9.88
CA ALA A 62 -4.30 -3.90 8.93
C ALA A 62 -5.54 -4.47 9.65
N PRO A 63 -6.76 -4.23 9.13
CA PRO A 63 -7.99 -4.79 9.68
C PRO A 63 -8.17 -6.29 9.36
N LEU A 64 -7.28 -6.84 8.53
CA LEU A 64 -7.32 -8.19 7.99
C LEU A 64 -5.92 -8.79 7.96
N ASP A 65 -5.82 -10.08 8.27
CA ASP A 65 -4.59 -10.86 8.08
C ASP A 65 -4.58 -11.53 6.70
N MET A 66 -3.40 -11.69 6.08
CA MET A 66 -3.21 -12.43 4.83
C MET A 66 -3.71 -13.88 4.95
N MET A 67 -3.55 -14.48 6.14
CA MET A 67 -4.12 -15.79 6.45
C MET A 67 -5.65 -15.84 6.32
N ASP A 68 -6.36 -14.74 6.49
CA ASP A 68 -7.82 -14.71 6.34
C ASP A 68 -8.23 -14.67 4.85
N VAL A 69 -7.34 -14.20 3.97
CA VAL A 69 -7.54 -14.19 2.50
C VAL A 69 -7.19 -15.53 1.85
N THR A 70 -6.07 -16.15 2.24
CA THR A 70 -5.61 -17.41 1.64
C THR A 70 -4.95 -18.34 2.65
N LYS A 71 -5.11 -19.66 2.43
CA LYS A 71 -4.44 -20.73 3.19
C LYS A 71 -3.29 -21.38 2.41
N SER A 72 -2.97 -20.87 1.21
CA SER A 72 -1.88 -21.38 0.38
C SER A 72 -0.56 -21.28 1.12
N TYR A 73 0.24 -22.36 1.07
CA TYR A 73 1.52 -22.40 1.75
C TYR A 73 2.51 -21.37 1.20
N PHE A 74 2.54 -21.22 -0.13
CA PHE A 74 3.11 -20.06 -0.82
C PHE A 74 1.97 -19.28 -1.46
N PRO A 75 1.54 -18.15 -0.89
CA PRO A 75 0.53 -17.31 -1.52
C PRO A 75 0.97 -16.85 -2.91
N THR A 76 0.00 -16.57 -3.76
CA THR A 76 0.27 -16.01 -5.08
C THR A 76 0.37 -14.48 -5.07
N GLY A 77 0.90 -13.90 -6.13
CA GLY A 77 0.83 -12.45 -6.38
C GLY A 77 -0.62 -11.96 -6.39
N ASP A 78 -1.55 -12.75 -6.95
CA ASP A 78 -2.98 -12.40 -6.94
C ASP A 78 -3.57 -12.45 -5.53
N ASP A 79 -3.20 -13.44 -4.71
CA ASP A 79 -3.62 -13.49 -3.31
C ASP A 79 -3.17 -12.23 -2.57
N TRP A 80 -1.94 -11.78 -2.83
CA TRP A 80 -1.38 -10.59 -2.20
C TRP A 80 -2.04 -9.30 -2.71
N GLN A 81 -2.31 -9.21 -4.00
CA GLN A 81 -3.04 -8.10 -4.60
C GLN A 81 -4.47 -8.01 -4.02
N ARG A 82 -5.14 -9.15 -3.90
CA ARG A 82 -6.46 -9.26 -3.27
C ARG A 82 -6.41 -8.81 -1.82
N TYR A 83 -5.43 -9.30 -1.06
CA TYR A 83 -5.22 -8.86 0.33
C TYR A 83 -5.03 -7.35 0.43
N MET A 84 -4.17 -6.76 -0.40
CA MET A 84 -3.96 -5.31 -0.43
C MET A 84 -5.24 -4.55 -0.75
N SER A 85 -6.06 -5.07 -1.66
CA SER A 85 -7.35 -4.47 -2.03
C SER A 85 -8.35 -4.50 -0.87
N GLU A 86 -8.49 -5.65 -0.20
CA GLU A 86 -9.36 -5.80 0.97
C GLU A 86 -8.89 -4.92 2.13
N VAL A 87 -7.57 -4.82 2.38
CA VAL A 87 -7.01 -3.91 3.41
C VAL A 87 -7.32 -2.45 3.11
N VAL A 88 -7.10 -1.99 1.87
CA VAL A 88 -7.39 -0.60 1.47
C VAL A 88 -8.87 -0.28 1.67
N GLN A 89 -9.75 -1.19 1.28
CA GLN A 89 -11.19 -1.01 1.42
C GLN A 89 -11.64 -1.02 2.90
N LEU A 90 -11.20 -2.00 3.68
CA LEU A 90 -11.63 -2.17 5.07
C LEU A 90 -11.05 -1.08 6.00
N ALA A 91 -9.84 -0.61 5.71
CA ALA A 91 -9.23 0.48 6.45
C ALA A 91 -9.64 1.86 5.93
N ASP A 92 -10.41 1.95 4.83
CA ASP A 92 -10.83 3.20 4.21
C ASP A 92 -9.65 4.17 3.95
N LEU A 93 -8.58 3.64 3.35
CA LEU A 93 -7.35 4.42 3.15
C LEU A 93 -7.55 5.51 2.09
N ASN A 94 -7.01 6.70 2.35
CA ASN A 94 -7.10 7.82 1.42
C ASN A 94 -6.11 7.68 0.25
N ILE A 95 -6.59 7.10 -0.86
CA ILE A 95 -5.82 6.85 -2.08
C ILE A 95 -6.55 7.45 -3.29
N GLU A 96 -5.89 8.33 -4.03
CA GLU A 96 -6.33 8.79 -5.35
C GLU A 96 -5.66 7.93 -6.42
N PHE A 97 -6.45 7.10 -7.09
CA PHE A 97 -6.02 6.26 -8.22
C PHE A 97 -6.01 7.04 -9.54
N GLY A 98 -5.28 6.53 -10.54
CA GLY A 98 -5.13 7.21 -11.83
C GLY A 98 -4.31 8.50 -11.77
N LYS A 99 -3.49 8.67 -10.72
CA LYS A 99 -2.68 9.86 -10.46
C LYS A 99 -1.20 9.54 -10.69
N ASP A 100 -0.77 9.72 -11.93
CA ASP A 100 0.63 9.52 -12.33
C ASP A 100 1.49 10.73 -11.95
N VAL A 101 2.46 10.54 -11.06
CA VAL A 101 3.38 11.60 -10.63
C VAL A 101 4.58 11.65 -11.56
N ASN A 102 4.76 12.77 -12.25
CA ASN A 102 5.85 12.97 -13.20
C ASN A 102 7.13 13.49 -12.52
N ARG A 103 7.01 14.53 -11.69
CA ARG A 103 8.16 15.15 -11.02
C ARG A 103 7.81 15.79 -9.69
N ILE A 104 8.83 15.92 -8.84
CA ILE A 104 8.76 16.61 -7.55
C ILE A 104 9.44 17.97 -7.69
N ILE A 105 8.80 19.02 -7.17
CA ILE A 105 9.33 20.38 -7.14
C ILE A 105 9.25 20.96 -5.73
N TYR A 106 10.09 21.94 -5.43
CA TYR A 106 9.91 22.79 -4.26
C TYR A 106 9.29 24.12 -4.72
N SER A 107 8.12 24.46 -4.19
CA SER A 107 7.45 25.73 -4.52
C SER A 107 7.99 26.81 -3.59
N ASN A 108 8.71 27.78 -4.15
CA ASN A 108 9.21 28.93 -3.37
C ASN A 108 8.06 29.83 -2.88
N GLU A 109 6.97 29.92 -3.65
CA GLU A 109 5.79 30.71 -3.29
C GLU A 109 5.01 30.10 -2.11
N GLU A 110 4.85 28.77 -2.10
CA GLU A 110 4.12 28.07 -1.05
C GLU A 110 5.01 27.58 0.10
N GLU A 111 6.33 27.73 -0.04
CA GLU A 111 7.38 27.19 0.83
C GLU A 111 7.19 25.69 1.17
N LYS A 112 6.73 24.91 0.18
CA LYS A 112 6.32 23.51 0.37
C LYS A 112 6.77 22.62 -0.79
N PRO A 113 7.02 21.33 -0.50
CA PRO A 113 7.26 20.34 -1.55
C PRO A 113 5.95 20.00 -2.27
N CYS A 114 5.99 20.00 -3.59
CA CYS A 114 4.85 19.67 -4.45
C CYS A 114 5.22 18.61 -5.47
N VAL A 115 4.21 17.94 -6.00
CA VAL A 115 4.30 17.03 -7.14
C VAL A 115 3.52 17.59 -8.31
N ILE A 116 4.06 17.37 -9.51
CA ILE A 116 3.37 17.64 -10.77
C ILE A 116 2.95 16.30 -11.36
N LEU A 117 1.66 16.18 -11.64
CA LEU A 117 1.07 15.01 -12.27
C LEU A 117 1.24 15.06 -13.79
N SER A 118 1.15 13.89 -14.44
CA SER A 118 1.29 13.77 -15.90
C SER A 118 0.17 14.48 -16.69
N ASP A 119 -0.98 14.75 -16.06
CA ASP A 119 -2.07 15.57 -16.61
C ASP A 119 -1.85 17.09 -16.43
N GLY A 120 -0.76 17.48 -15.75
CA GLY A 120 -0.42 18.87 -15.46
C GLY A 120 -0.92 19.37 -14.10
N ASP A 121 -1.72 18.59 -13.37
CA ASP A 121 -2.19 18.98 -12.03
C ASP A 121 -1.03 19.10 -11.04
N LYS A 122 -1.11 20.12 -10.17
CA LYS A 122 -0.17 20.33 -9.07
C LYS A 122 -0.82 19.89 -7.76
N ARG A 123 -0.07 19.13 -6.94
CA ARG A 123 -0.46 18.77 -5.56
C ARG A 123 0.68 19.10 -4.61
N CYS A 124 0.38 19.80 -3.52
CA CYS A 124 1.41 20.20 -2.56
C CYS A 124 1.19 19.52 -1.21
N ALA A 125 2.27 18.98 -0.64
CA ALA A 125 2.23 18.44 0.70
C ALA A 125 2.50 19.56 1.71
N LEU A 126 1.82 19.52 2.87
CA LEU A 126 2.04 20.51 3.92
C LEU A 126 3.48 20.47 4.46
N ARG A 127 4.11 19.29 4.48
CA ARG A 127 5.43 19.09 5.10
C ARG A 127 6.36 18.14 4.34
N ARG A 128 5.89 16.95 3.95
CA ARG A 128 6.76 15.87 3.47
C ARG A 128 6.11 15.11 2.32
N ILE A 129 6.96 14.63 1.41
CA ILE A 129 6.60 13.67 0.37
C ILE A 129 7.36 12.38 0.68
N PHE A 130 6.67 11.26 0.59
CA PHE A 130 7.26 9.92 0.66
C PHE A 130 7.15 9.28 -0.73
N VAL A 131 8.24 8.73 -1.23
CA VAL A 131 8.29 8.08 -2.54
C VAL A 131 8.43 6.57 -2.33
N GLY A 132 7.46 5.82 -2.84
CA GLY A 132 7.45 4.36 -2.79
C GLY A 132 6.72 3.81 -4.01
N THR A 133 7.42 3.81 -5.14
CA THR A 133 6.98 3.30 -6.45
C THR A 133 7.36 1.85 -6.66
#